data_AF-U5WNN0-F1
#
_entry.id   AF-U5WNN0-F1
#
_cell.length_a   1.000
_cell.length_b   1.000
_cell.length_c   1.000
_cell.angle_alpha   90.00
_cell.angle_beta   90.00
_cell.angle_gamma   90.00
#
_symmetry.space_group_name_H-M   'P 1'
#
loop_
_entity.id
_entity.type
_entity.pdbx_description
1 polymer ?
#
loop_
_entity_poly.entity_id
_entity_poly.type
_entity_poly.pdbx_seq_one_letter_code
_entity_poly.pdbx_strand_id
1 'polypeptide(L)'
;MSSQTTGTAQIWCSFCGKSNTEVGKLVAGPGVHICNECVGVADAIMEKYRDQPAELRLPVWESMSDKQMLGHIPRMAVVARQVETDLRSWVVELRRRGVTWSRIGAALGITRQSAWERFSGEQ
;
A
#
# COMPACT_ATOMS: atom_id res chain seq x y z
N MET A 1 25.85 -2.03 24.59
CA MET A 1 25.83 -2.56 23.22
C MET A 1 24.42 -3.05 22.95
N SER A 2 23.56 -2.17 22.42
CA SER A 2 22.15 -2.50 22.18
C SER A 2 22.05 -3.29 20.89
N SER A 3 21.70 -4.56 21.01
CA SER A 3 21.43 -5.48 19.91
C SER A 3 20.33 -4.90 19.02
N GLN A 4 20.69 -4.41 17.85
CA GLN A 4 19.72 -4.08 16.80
C GLN A 4 19.24 -5.40 16.21
N THR A 5 18.12 -5.90 16.73
CA THR A 5 17.34 -6.92 16.04
C THR A 5 16.73 -6.25 14.81
N THR A 6 17.39 -6.37 13.65
CA THR A 6 16.74 -6.16 12.34
C THR A 6 15.70 -7.26 12.17
N GLY A 7 14.53 -7.08 12.79
CA GLY A 7 13.35 -7.85 12.44
C GLY A 7 13.04 -7.55 10.99
N THR A 8 13.16 -8.54 10.10
CA THR A 8 12.65 -8.43 8.74
C THR A 8 11.19 -8.06 8.84
N ALA A 9 10.84 -6.82 8.47
CA ALA A 9 9.45 -6.37 8.48
C ALA A 9 8.62 -7.39 7.70
N GLN A 10 7.64 -8.02 8.36
CA GLN A 10 6.71 -8.87 7.65
C GLN A 10 5.90 -7.97 6.72
N ILE A 11 5.97 -8.26 5.42
CA ILE A 11 5.26 -7.53 4.37
C ILE A 11 4.48 -8.53 3.53
N TRP A 12 3.32 -8.09 3.04
CA TRP A 12 2.37 -8.94 2.31
C TRP A 12 2.18 -8.45 0.88
N CYS A 13 2.01 -9.39 -0.05
CA CYS A 13 1.64 -9.10 -1.42
C CYS A 13 0.22 -8.50 -1.48
N SER A 14 0.08 -7.33 -2.09
CA SER A 14 -1.22 -6.62 -2.23
C SER A 14 -2.22 -7.37 -3.12
N PHE A 15 -1.74 -8.34 -3.92
CA PHE A 15 -2.53 -9.10 -4.90
C PHE A 15 -3.01 -10.46 -4.41
N CYS A 16 -2.25 -11.17 -3.57
CA CYS A 16 -2.67 -12.48 -3.04
C CYS A 16 -2.78 -12.53 -1.51
N GLY A 17 -2.25 -11.53 -0.80
CA GLY A 17 -2.25 -11.50 0.67
C GLY A 17 -1.20 -12.40 1.34
N LYS A 18 -0.39 -13.14 0.57
CA LYS A 18 0.72 -13.95 1.10
C LYS A 18 1.85 -13.05 1.62
N SER A 19 2.47 -13.46 2.73
CA SER A 19 3.66 -12.82 3.30
C SER A 19 4.91 -13.05 2.46
N ASN A 20 5.96 -12.25 2.70
CA ASN A 20 7.28 -12.44 2.09
C ASN A 20 7.93 -13.81 2.40
N THR A 21 7.48 -14.52 3.44
CA THR A 21 7.94 -15.88 3.77
C THR A 21 7.18 -16.98 3.03
N GLU A 22 6.02 -16.66 2.44
CA GLU A 22 5.16 -17.62 1.72
C GLU A 22 5.38 -17.60 0.19
N VAL A 23 6.26 -16.74 -0.32
CA VAL A 23 6.51 -16.55 -1.76
C VAL A 23 8.01 -16.49 -2.04
N GLY A 24 8.42 -16.82 -3.28
CA GLY A 24 9.83 -16.86 -3.65
C GLY A 24 10.50 -15.48 -3.75
N LYS A 25 9.80 -14.48 -4.29
CA LYS A 25 10.26 -13.09 -4.37
C LYS A 25 9.10 -12.13 -4.16
N LEU A 26 9.38 -10.99 -3.54
CA LEU A 26 8.41 -9.92 -3.33
C LEU A 26 9.06 -8.57 -3.61
N VAL A 27 8.48 -7.81 -4.53
CA VAL A 27 8.88 -6.45 -4.87
C VAL A 27 8.05 -5.49 -4.03
N ALA A 28 8.72 -4.66 -3.23
CA ALA A 28 8.08 -3.70 -2.34
C ALA A 28 8.24 -2.27 -2.88
N GLY A 29 7.13 -1.62 -3.20
CA GLY A 29 7.04 -0.18 -3.47
C GLY A 29 6.34 0.55 -2.31
N PRO A 30 6.30 1.90 -2.32
CA PRO A 30 5.59 2.66 -1.30
C PRO A 30 4.08 2.34 -1.33
N GLY A 31 3.55 1.74 -0.27
CA GLY A 31 2.12 1.42 -0.12
C GLY A 31 1.62 0.22 -0.93
N VAL A 32 2.46 -0.45 -1.73
CA VAL A 32 2.03 -1.56 -2.59
C VAL A 32 3.16 -2.55 -2.86
N HIS A 33 2.83 -3.84 -2.80
CA HIS A 33 3.79 -4.92 -3.03
C HIS A 33 3.23 -5.98 -3.98
N ILE A 34 4.09 -6.58 -4.80
CA ILE A 34 3.72 -7.68 -5.71
C ILE A 34 4.73 -8.82 -5.62
N CYS A 35 4.24 -10.06 -5.51
CA CYS A 35 5.08 -11.26 -5.49
C CYS A 35 5.30 -11.84 -6.89
N ASN A 36 6.31 -12.70 -7.04
CA ASN A 36 6.64 -13.36 -8.31
C ASN A 36 5.46 -14.15 -8.90
N GLU A 37 4.65 -14.80 -8.07
CA GLU A 37 3.47 -15.55 -8.55
C GLU A 37 2.43 -14.61 -9.18
N CYS A 38 2.14 -13.48 -8.52
CA CYS A 38 1.19 -12.50 -9.04
C CYS A 38 1.71 -11.77 -10.28
N VAL A 39 3.02 -11.56 -10.40
CA VAL A 39 3.63 -11.06 -11.65
C VAL A 39 3.36 -12.05 -12.79
N GLY A 40 3.59 -13.35 -12.58
CA GLY A 40 3.33 -14.37 -13.60
C GLY A 40 1.85 -14.43 -14.03
N VAL A 41 0.92 -14.28 -13.09
CA VAL A 41 -0.53 -14.19 -13.41
C VAL A 41 -0.83 -12.92 -14.21
N ALA A 42 -0.28 -11.77 -13.80
CA ALA A 42 -0.47 -10.51 -14.51
C ALA A 42 0.06 -10.58 -15.94
N ASP A 43 1.28 -11.09 -16.14
CA ASP A 43 1.90 -11.25 -17.45
C ASP A 43 1.04 -12.15 -18.37
N ALA A 44 0.53 -13.27 -17.85
CA ALA A 44 -0.35 -14.15 -18.62
C ALA A 44 -1.68 -13.48 -19.03
N ILE A 45 -2.26 -12.64 -18.16
CA ILE A 45 -3.45 -11.85 -18.50
C ILE A 45 -3.08 -10.82 -19.56
N MET A 46 -2.00 -10.06 -19.39
CA MET A 46 -1.58 -9.04 -20.35
C MET A 46 -1.30 -9.63 -21.73
N GLU A 47 -0.67 -10.81 -21.79
CA GLU A 47 -0.43 -11.51 -23.05
C GLU A 47 -1.72 -11.90 -23.76
N LYS A 48 -2.68 -12.47 -23.03
CA LYS A 48 -3.98 -12.90 -23.58
C LYS A 48 -4.78 -11.75 -24.21
N TYR A 49 -4.63 -10.53 -23.68
CA TYR A 49 -5.37 -9.35 -24.09
C TYR A 49 -4.52 -8.36 -24.91
N ARG A 50 -3.29 -8.73 -25.31
CA ARG A 50 -2.31 -7.85 -25.98
C ARG A 50 -2.88 -7.10 -27.20
N ASP A 51 -3.62 -7.81 -28.05
CA ASP A 51 -4.17 -7.26 -29.31
C ASP A 51 -5.63 -6.80 -29.18
N GLN A 52 -6.20 -6.83 -27.97
CA GLN A 52 -7.55 -6.36 -27.73
C GLN A 52 -7.53 -4.85 -27.42
N PRO A 53 -8.57 -4.09 -27.82
CA PRO A 53 -8.68 -2.69 -27.44
C PRO A 53 -8.61 -2.55 -25.92
N ALA A 54 -7.88 -1.54 -25.45
CA ALA A 54 -7.65 -1.28 -24.04
C ALA A 54 -8.97 -0.87 -23.34
N GLU A 55 -9.76 -1.85 -22.93
CA GLU A 55 -10.89 -1.64 -22.03
C GLU A 55 -10.40 -1.70 -20.58
N LEU A 56 -10.54 -0.58 -19.87
CA LEU A 56 -10.36 -0.54 -18.42
C LEU A 56 -11.45 -1.38 -17.75
N ARG A 57 -11.15 -2.64 -17.43
CA ARG A 57 -12.02 -3.48 -16.60
C ARG A 57 -11.77 -3.21 -15.13
N LEU A 58 -12.19 -2.04 -14.68
CA LEU A 58 -12.29 -1.75 -13.25
C LEU A 58 -13.42 -2.62 -12.67
N PRO A 59 -13.28 -3.17 -11.45
CA PRO A 59 -14.43 -3.72 -10.76
C PRO A 59 -15.45 -2.61 -10.62
N VAL A 60 -16.55 -2.70 -11.36
CA VAL A 60 -17.70 -1.83 -11.17
C VAL A 60 -18.32 -2.26 -9.85
N TRP A 61 -17.93 -1.63 -8.74
CA TRP A 61 -18.54 -1.89 -7.43
C TRP A 61 -20.06 -1.70 -7.48
N GLU A 62 -20.56 -0.92 -8.45
CA GLU A 62 -22.00 -0.76 -8.73
C GLU A 62 -22.68 -2.06 -9.20
N SER A 63 -21.93 -3.04 -9.72
CA SER A 63 -22.45 -4.34 -10.13
C SER A 63 -22.24 -5.46 -9.09
N MET A 64 -21.65 -5.14 -7.92
CA MET A 64 -21.45 -6.11 -6.84
C MET A 64 -22.64 -6.10 -5.87
N SER A 65 -23.01 -7.27 -5.35
CA SER A 65 -23.93 -7.36 -4.21
C SER A 65 -23.23 -6.97 -2.90
N ASP A 66 -24.00 -6.55 -1.90
CA ASP A 66 -23.51 -6.25 -0.55
C ASP A 66 -22.66 -7.38 0.03
N LYS A 67 -23.08 -8.64 -0.17
CA LYS A 67 -22.34 -9.81 0.30
C LYS A 67 -20.94 -9.90 -0.33
N GLN A 68 -20.82 -9.59 -1.62
CA GLN A 68 -19.52 -9.56 -2.30
C GLN A 68 -18.66 -8.42 -1.76
N MET A 69 -19.23 -7.22 -1.60
CA MET A 69 -18.52 -6.07 -1.04
C MET A 69 -18.00 -6.34 0.39
N LEU A 70 -18.85 -6.87 1.27
CA LEU A 70 -18.50 -7.26 2.63
C LEU A 70 -17.37 -8.31 2.65
N GLY A 71 -17.35 -9.23 1.68
CA GLY A 71 -16.25 -10.19 1.52
C GLY A 71 -14.91 -9.55 1.13
N HIS A 72 -14.92 -8.40 0.46
CA HIS A 72 -13.70 -7.69 0.04
C HIS A 72 -13.16 -6.71 1.09
N ILE A 73 -14.01 -6.20 1.99
CA ILE A 73 -13.63 -5.20 3.00
C ILE A 73 -12.41 -5.59 3.85
N PRO A 74 -12.30 -6.81 4.42
CA PRO A 74 -11.15 -7.17 5.26
C PRO A 74 -9.81 -7.02 4.53
N ARG A 75 -9.78 -7.39 3.25
CA ARG A 75 -8.59 -7.26 2.41
C ARG A 75 -8.28 -5.80 2.10
N MET A 76 -9.28 -4.98 1.79
CA MET A 76 -9.09 -3.54 1.57
C MET A 76 -8.58 -2.83 2.83
N ALA A 77 -9.06 -3.24 4.01
CA ALA A 77 -8.56 -2.71 5.28
C ALA A 77 -7.07 -3.06 5.52
N VAL A 78 -6.62 -4.26 5.14
CA VAL A 78 -5.18 -4.61 5.21
C VAL A 78 -4.34 -3.69 4.33
N VAL A 79 -4.76 -3.49 3.07
CA VAL A 79 -4.04 -2.60 2.14
C VAL A 79 -4.04 -1.16 2.65
N ALA A 80 -5.18 -0.66 3.13
CA ALA A 80 -5.27 0.68 3.70
C ALA A 80 -4.30 0.89 4.87
N ARG A 81 -4.20 -0.08 5.79
CA ARG A 81 -3.25 -0.03 6.91
C ARG A 81 -1.80 0.02 6.43
N GLN A 82 -1.44 -0.72 5.38
CA GLN A 82 -0.09 -0.69 4.82
C GLN A 82 0.25 0.71 4.29
N VAL A 83 -0.63 1.27 3.46
CA VAL A 83 -0.46 2.62 2.89
C VAL A 83 -0.32 3.68 3.99
N GLU A 84 -1.17 3.61 5.02
CA GLU A 84 -1.10 4.54 6.16
C GLU A 84 0.21 4.41 6.96
N THR A 85 0.70 3.17 7.14
CA THR A 85 1.97 2.90 7.84
C THR A 85 3.16 3.45 7.07
N ASP A 86 3.20 3.24 5.75
CA ASP A 86 4.26 3.75 4.89
C ASP A 86 4.23 5.27 4.83
N LEU A 87 3.04 5.87 4.68
CA LEU A 87 2.86 7.32 4.69
C LEU A 87 3.36 7.93 6.00
N ARG A 88 3.02 7.34 7.15
CA ARG A 88 3.52 7.78 8.46
C ARG A 88 5.05 7.71 8.52
N SER A 89 5.65 6.63 8.05
CA SER A 89 7.11 6.46 8.02
C SER A 89 7.80 7.56 7.19
N TRP A 90 7.20 7.92 6.05
CA TRP A 90 7.69 9.03 5.22
C TRP A 90 7.58 10.38 5.92
N VAL A 91 6.43 10.65 6.56
CA VAL A 91 6.23 11.90 7.32
C VAL A 91 7.24 11.99 8.47
N VAL A 92 7.47 10.91 9.22
CA VAL A 92 8.48 10.85 10.28
C VAL A 92 9.87 11.18 9.74
N GLU A 93 10.28 10.58 8.61
CA GLU A 93 11.58 10.86 8.01
C GLU A 93 11.68 12.31 7.49
N LEU A 94 10.62 12.87 6.90
CA LEU A 94 10.57 14.28 6.51
C LEU A 94 10.71 15.21 7.72
N ARG A 95 10.07 14.88 8.83
CA ARG A 95 10.20 15.63 10.09
C ARG A 95 11.62 15.53 10.67
N ARG A 96 12.25 14.35 10.62
CA ARG A 96 13.66 14.14 11.00
C ARG A 96 14.61 14.98 10.15
N ARG A 97 14.30 15.18 8.87
CA ARG A 97 15.04 16.05 7.92
C ARG A 97 14.71 17.54 8.05
N GLY A 98 13.87 17.94 9.02
CA GLY A 98 13.53 19.34 9.27
C GLY A 98 12.47 19.93 8.32
N VAL A 99 11.80 19.13 7.49
CA VAL A 99 10.73 19.63 6.60
C VAL A 99 9.53 20.09 7.42
N THR A 100 9.07 21.33 7.23
CA THR A 100 8.01 21.94 8.04
C THR A 100 6.64 21.28 7.83
N TRP A 101 5.78 21.31 8.86
CA TRP A 101 4.39 20.86 8.78
C TRP A 101 3.58 21.58 7.69
N SER A 102 3.92 22.83 7.37
CA SER A 102 3.29 23.55 6.26
C SER A 102 3.62 22.92 4.91
N ARG A 103 4.88 22.52 4.67
CA ARG A 103 5.28 21.83 3.44
C ARG A 103 4.68 20.42 3.34
N ILE A 104 4.61 19.70 4.46
CA ILE A 104 3.99 18.37 4.52
C ILE A 104 2.48 18.48 4.25
N GLY A 105 1.78 19.42 4.89
CA GLY A 105 0.37 19.65 4.63
C GLY A 105 0.09 20.02 3.17
N ALA A 106 0.89 20.92 2.58
CA ALA A 106 0.77 21.28 1.17
C ALA A 106 0.94 20.07 0.24
N ALA A 107 1.90 19.17 0.50
CA ALA A 107 2.09 17.95 -0.30
C ALA A 107 0.92 16.96 -0.18
N LEU A 108 0.25 16.96 0.97
CA LEU A 108 -0.92 16.10 1.25
C LEU A 108 -2.25 16.73 0.82
N GLY A 109 -2.26 17.97 0.34
CA GLY A 109 -3.49 18.71 0.03
C GLY A 109 -4.33 19.08 1.25
N ILE A 110 -3.72 19.16 2.44
CA ILE A 110 -4.40 19.49 3.71
C ILE A 110 -3.74 20.68 4.41
N THR A 111 -4.41 21.22 5.42
CA THR A 111 -3.85 22.35 6.19
C THR A 111 -2.64 21.91 7.02
N ARG A 112 -1.78 22.87 7.39
CA ARG A 112 -0.68 22.66 8.36
C ARG A 112 -1.19 22.01 9.65
N GLN A 113 -2.33 22.50 10.16
CA GLN A 113 -2.91 22.00 11.40
C GLN A 113 -3.34 20.55 11.26
N SER A 114 -4.07 20.21 10.19
CA SER A 114 -4.52 18.83 9.91
C SER A 114 -3.34 17.86 9.74
N ALA A 115 -2.25 18.31 9.10
CA ALA A 115 -1.03 17.51 8.98
C ALA A 115 -0.34 17.29 10.33
N TRP A 116 -0.30 18.32 11.19
CA TRP A 116 0.22 18.18 12.54
C TRP A 116 -0.64 17.22 13.36
N GLU A 117 -1.95 17.47 13.49
CA GLU A 117 -2.88 16.63 14.25
C GLU A 117 -2.82 15.15 13.85
N ARG A 118 -2.72 14.86 12.54
CA ARG A 118 -2.68 13.48 12.02
C ARG A 118 -1.38 12.74 12.32
N PHE A 119 -0.24 13.43 12.33
CA PHE A 119 1.08 12.80 12.30
C PHE A 119 2.03 13.22 13.43
N SER A 120 1.65 14.17 14.28
CA SER A 120 2.46 14.56 15.45
C SER A 120 2.28 13.64 16.65
N GLY A 121 1.23 12.82 16.66
CA GLY A 121 0.96 11.84 17.71
C GLY A 121 1.76 10.55 17.53
N GLU A 122 2.36 10.11 18.66
CA GLU A 122 3.22 8.94 18.90
C GLU A 122 4.70 9.11 18.48
N GLN A 123 5.49 9.58 19.46
CA GLN A 123 6.88 9.14 19.68
C GLN A 123 6.86 7.98 20.68
#